data_AF-A0A317G1P8-F1
#
_entry.id   AF-A0A317G1P8-F1
#
_cell.length_a   1.000
_cell.length_b   1.000
_cell.length_c   1.000
_cell.angle_alpha   90.00
_cell.angle_beta   90.00
_cell.angle_gamma   90.00
#
_symmetry.space_group_name_H-M   'P 1'
#
loop_
_entity.id
_entity.type
_entity.pdbx_description
1 polymer ?
#
loop_
_entity_poly.entity_id
_entity_poly.type
_entity_poly.pdbx_seq_one_letter_code
_entity_poly.pdbx_strand_id
1 'polypeptide(L)'
;MKKKIIKTISGAMAAAIILSGCNSPQLKIDSEDEEAVEDSGEADSENESDEESTNESEEASTKGTEDEETEAKESDADSSADASDAASDADEESDSAKKDNDNDSKKKTDESEFEDITDYDSTVMLDGEELTEDELSDIQDFLNQHENNGFVATSYRTPDKANWNEVFYGGAGIENCDYPDEALDAYLDAIGEDFVEYDLIALSGDDVRSYVESKTGITDFDISLLDGFTYIEEYDILFDQVSDTNHVNIVCEEGIRRDDLIQVLVYGEMQKVGELGDYRRISLIETGDSDNPYMFYSNRELWEDYADSVIEASVYGTDETITCATSGTEYGPDIAIIEDNAVEDIIYPRLSDIDLSDFNDVKEIAFCDVNGDDLTDMVLILSDGDDTVAVVCDAHEYYEGYIEYSQGSSAVTIWLSDNVKKLTADNVIEYILNHQDEYNEL
;
A
#
# COMPACT_ATOMS: atom_id res chain seq x y z
N MET A 1 15.45 -27.86 -22.18
CA MET A 1 16.10 -26.53 -22.06
C MET A 1 15.03 -25.61 -21.51
N LYS A 2 15.27 -24.92 -20.39
CA LYS A 2 14.25 -24.03 -19.81
C LYS A 2 14.04 -22.83 -20.74
N LYS A 3 12.79 -22.47 -21.02
CA LYS A 3 12.40 -21.12 -21.46
C LYS A 3 11.99 -20.34 -20.20
N LYS A 4 12.20 -19.02 -20.20
CA LYS A 4 11.48 -18.11 -19.30
C LYS A 4 10.22 -17.65 -20.02
N ILE A 5 9.08 -17.89 -19.39
CA ILE A 5 7.69 -17.49 -19.65
C ILE A 5 7.09 -17.62 -18.23
N ILE A 6 6.45 -16.62 -17.60
CA ILE A 6 6.07 -15.26 -18.03
C ILE A 6 6.61 -14.20 -17.03
N LYS A 7 6.32 -12.90 -17.22
CA LYS A 7 6.62 -11.81 -16.27
C LYS A 7 5.45 -10.81 -16.26
N THR A 8 4.29 -11.24 -15.76
CA THR A 8 3.05 -10.46 -15.61
C THR A 8 2.16 -11.12 -14.54
N ILE A 9 2.42 -10.79 -13.28
CA ILE A 9 1.46 -10.73 -12.16
C ILE A 9 1.93 -9.56 -11.28
N SER A 10 3.21 -9.56 -10.90
CA SER A 10 3.87 -8.41 -10.26
C SER A 10 3.74 -7.14 -11.10
N GLY A 11 3.44 -6.02 -10.44
CA GLY A 11 3.13 -4.71 -11.03
C GLY A 11 4.13 -4.22 -12.10
N ALA A 12 3.59 -3.46 -13.06
CA ALA A 12 4.26 -3.13 -14.31
C ALA A 12 5.23 -1.95 -14.22
N MET A 13 6.38 -2.15 -13.57
CA MET A 13 7.55 -1.29 -13.77
C MET A 13 8.71 -1.98 -14.53
N ALA A 14 9.53 -1.11 -15.14
CA ALA A 14 10.64 -1.41 -16.06
C ALA A 14 10.26 -2.05 -17.41
N ALA A 15 9.99 -1.20 -18.41
CA ALA A 15 9.79 -1.57 -19.82
C ALA A 15 11.03 -2.20 -20.49
N ALA A 16 10.83 -3.17 -21.40
CA ALA A 16 11.93 -3.78 -22.17
C ALA A 16 11.52 -4.26 -23.58
N ILE A 17 11.64 -3.39 -24.59
CA ILE A 17 11.32 -3.70 -26.00
C ILE A 17 12.29 -4.75 -26.58
N ILE A 18 11.80 -5.95 -26.93
CA ILE A 18 12.51 -6.88 -27.82
C ILE A 18 11.58 -7.45 -28.91
N LEU A 19 11.68 -6.88 -30.11
CA LEU A 19 11.05 -7.41 -31.33
C LEU A 19 11.60 -8.80 -31.71
N SER A 20 10.73 -9.81 -31.80
CA SER A 20 11.01 -11.01 -32.61
C SER A 20 9.73 -11.60 -33.21
N GLY A 21 9.55 -11.47 -34.54
CA GLY A 21 8.30 -11.84 -35.22
C GLY A 21 8.36 -13.15 -36.03
N CYS A 22 7.19 -13.78 -36.26
CA CYS A 22 7.04 -15.01 -37.05
C CYS A 22 5.93 -14.97 -38.12
N ASN A 23 5.89 -13.89 -38.91
CA ASN A 23 5.63 -13.90 -40.36
C ASN A 23 4.63 -14.93 -40.96
N SER A 24 3.41 -14.48 -41.31
CA SER A 24 2.69 -14.75 -42.59
C SER A 24 1.26 -14.20 -42.59
N PRO A 25 0.65 -13.87 -43.74
CA PRO A 25 1.20 -13.31 -44.99
C PRO A 25 0.55 -11.96 -45.37
N GLN A 26 1.15 -11.23 -46.32
CA GLN A 26 0.68 -9.92 -46.75
C GLN A 26 -0.72 -9.94 -47.41
N LEU A 27 -1.61 -9.04 -46.97
CA LEU A 27 -2.63 -8.44 -47.82
C LEU A 27 -2.23 -7.01 -48.18
N LYS A 28 -2.40 -6.65 -49.46
CA LYS A 28 -2.25 -5.28 -49.96
C LYS A 28 -3.60 -4.74 -50.35
N ILE A 29 -3.90 -3.52 -49.90
CA ILE A 29 -4.73 -2.57 -50.62
C ILE A 29 -3.93 -1.26 -50.63
N ASP A 30 -3.79 -0.66 -51.82
CA ASP A 30 -3.03 0.58 -51.99
C ASP A 30 -3.93 1.82 -51.76
N SER A 31 -3.29 2.96 -51.53
CA SER A 31 -3.83 4.31 -51.27
C SER A 31 -4.90 4.84 -52.22
N GLU A 32 -5.71 5.80 -51.74
CA GLU A 32 -5.91 7.10 -52.40
C GLU A 32 -6.34 8.18 -51.35
N ASP A 33 -6.00 9.45 -51.60
CA ASP A 33 -6.14 10.58 -50.67
C ASP A 33 -7.53 11.25 -50.72
N GLU A 34 -7.87 12.11 -49.73
CA GLU A 34 -8.26 13.51 -50.00
C GLU A 34 -8.20 14.41 -48.73
N GLU A 35 -8.36 15.72 -48.91
CA GLU A 35 -7.86 16.78 -48.01
C GLU A 35 -8.83 17.23 -46.88
N ALA A 36 -8.28 18.02 -45.95
CA ALA A 36 -9.00 18.66 -44.84
C ALA A 36 -9.95 19.79 -45.29
N VAL A 37 -10.96 20.07 -44.46
CA VAL A 37 -11.81 21.27 -44.54
C VAL A 37 -12.05 21.82 -43.14
N GLU A 38 -11.48 22.99 -42.84
CA GLU A 38 -11.93 23.87 -41.76
C GLU A 38 -13.27 24.54 -42.16
N ASP A 39 -14.17 24.79 -41.20
CA ASP A 39 -14.59 26.17 -40.86
C ASP A 39 -15.59 26.22 -39.66
N SER A 40 -15.52 27.36 -38.95
CA SER A 40 -16.39 28.03 -37.97
C SER A 40 -17.66 27.36 -37.36
N GLY A 41 -17.85 27.65 -36.06
CA GLY A 41 -19.04 27.26 -35.29
C GLY A 41 -19.19 27.92 -33.91
N GLU A 42 -18.78 29.19 -33.74
CA GLU A 42 -18.93 29.95 -32.48
C GLU A 42 -20.39 30.02 -32.00
N ALA A 43 -20.63 29.83 -30.70
CA ALA A 43 -21.89 30.14 -30.04
C ALA A 43 -21.70 30.38 -28.52
N ASP A 44 -21.49 31.64 -28.13
CA ASP A 44 -21.48 32.03 -26.72
C ASP A 44 -22.84 31.80 -26.04
N SER A 45 -22.82 31.46 -24.75
CA SER A 45 -23.91 31.82 -23.84
C SER A 45 -23.38 32.06 -22.42
N GLU A 46 -23.00 33.32 -22.16
CA GLU A 46 -22.81 33.85 -20.80
C GLU A 46 -24.08 33.62 -19.96
N ASN A 47 -23.94 33.31 -18.67
CA ASN A 47 -25.05 33.47 -17.72
C ASN A 47 -24.53 33.71 -16.28
N GLU A 48 -23.93 34.87 -16.05
CA GLU A 48 -23.76 35.42 -14.70
C GLU A 48 -25.13 35.67 -14.05
N SER A 49 -25.23 35.47 -12.72
CA SER A 49 -26.31 36.04 -11.92
C SER A 49 -25.89 36.22 -10.46
N ASP A 50 -25.31 37.38 -10.13
CA ASP A 50 -25.13 37.83 -8.76
C ASP A 50 -26.47 38.05 -8.05
N GLU A 51 -26.58 37.64 -6.78
CA GLU A 51 -27.28 38.42 -5.73
C GLU A 51 -26.55 38.28 -4.38
N GLU A 52 -25.56 39.15 -4.12
CA GLU A 52 -25.24 39.53 -2.73
C GLU A 52 -26.44 40.24 -2.09
N SER A 53 -26.69 40.01 -0.78
CA SER A 53 -26.71 41.12 0.22
C SER A 53 -27.16 40.71 1.65
N THR A 54 -26.20 40.78 2.57
CA THR A 54 -26.29 41.46 3.91
C THR A 54 -27.24 40.99 5.03
N ASN A 55 -26.64 40.80 6.22
CA ASN A 55 -27.00 41.40 7.54
C ASN A 55 -28.32 40.99 8.26
N GLU A 56 -28.43 40.99 9.60
CA GLU A 56 -27.44 41.06 10.70
C GLU A 56 -28.07 40.53 12.02
N SER A 57 -27.31 40.60 13.12
CA SER A 57 -27.71 40.33 14.51
C SER A 57 -28.87 41.17 15.08
N GLU A 58 -29.63 40.60 16.02
CA GLU A 58 -29.80 41.08 17.42
C GLU A 58 -30.58 40.00 18.22
N GLU A 59 -30.10 39.43 19.32
CA GLU A 59 -30.00 39.98 20.69
C GLU A 59 -31.33 40.48 21.30
N ALA A 60 -31.85 39.78 22.33
CA ALA A 60 -32.00 40.34 23.70
C ALA A 60 -33.06 39.67 24.62
N SER A 61 -32.57 39.20 25.78
CA SER A 61 -33.09 39.50 27.14
C SER A 61 -34.35 38.85 27.79
N THR A 62 -34.06 37.95 28.75
CA THR A 62 -34.61 37.89 30.15
C THR A 62 -36.07 37.43 30.37
N LYS A 63 -36.52 36.95 31.56
CA LYS A 63 -36.00 36.84 32.96
C LYS A 63 -36.85 35.77 33.72
N GLY A 64 -36.45 35.08 34.80
CA GLY A 64 -35.20 34.96 35.59
C GLY A 64 -35.51 34.43 37.03
N THR A 65 -34.47 34.05 37.80
CA THR A 65 -34.42 33.71 39.27
C THR A 65 -35.39 32.61 39.80
N GLU A 66 -35.26 32.01 41.00
CA GLU A 66 -34.30 32.08 42.15
C GLU A 66 -33.84 30.63 42.54
N ASP A 67 -32.80 30.28 43.34
CA ASP A 67 -31.41 30.76 43.60
C ASP A 67 -30.63 29.73 44.53
N GLU A 68 -29.27 29.77 44.57
CA GLU A 68 -28.26 29.25 45.57
C GLU A 68 -28.02 27.74 45.94
N GLU A 69 -26.77 27.27 45.77
CA GLU A 69 -25.78 26.75 46.79
C GLU A 69 -24.53 26.18 46.01
N THR A 70 -23.34 26.82 45.93
CA THR A 70 -22.20 26.98 46.90
C THR A 70 -21.56 25.68 47.42
N GLU A 71 -20.23 25.49 47.51
CA GLU A 71 -19.05 26.24 47.04
C GLU A 71 -17.83 25.28 47.01
N ALA A 72 -16.68 25.67 46.41
CA ALA A 72 -15.44 24.88 46.41
C ALA A 72 -14.21 25.73 46.76
N LYS A 73 -13.27 25.19 47.58
CA LYS A 73 -11.85 25.64 47.62
C LYS A 73 -10.91 24.73 48.43
N GLU A 74 -9.62 25.05 48.30
CA GLU A 74 -8.45 24.20 48.59
C GLU A 74 -7.65 24.63 49.84
N SER A 75 -6.52 23.94 50.06
CA SER A 75 -5.22 24.44 50.58
C SER A 75 -4.88 24.41 52.08
N ASP A 76 -3.67 23.87 52.31
CA ASP A 76 -2.58 24.25 53.23
C ASP A 76 -2.57 23.93 54.76
N ALA A 77 -1.60 23.05 55.10
CA ALA A 77 -0.67 23.05 56.26
C ALA A 77 -1.22 23.01 57.71
N ASP A 78 -0.54 22.46 58.73
CA ASP A 78 0.90 22.31 59.01
C ASP A 78 1.20 21.20 60.08
N SER A 79 2.48 20.79 60.19
CA SER A 79 3.23 20.13 61.30
C SER A 79 2.56 19.08 62.24
N SER A 80 3.23 17.98 62.62
CA SER A 80 4.50 18.01 63.37
C SER A 80 5.16 16.62 63.62
N ALA A 81 6.46 16.68 63.94
CA ALA A 81 7.48 15.66 64.28
C ALA A 81 7.11 14.38 65.07
N ASP A 82 7.90 13.32 64.83
CA ASP A 82 8.88 12.81 65.82
C ASP A 82 10.13 12.19 65.10
N ALA A 83 11.20 11.82 65.81
CA ALA A 83 12.51 11.48 65.22
C ALA A 83 13.28 10.32 65.90
N SER A 84 14.18 9.65 65.18
CA SER A 84 15.42 9.03 65.73
C SER A 84 16.41 8.56 64.63
N ASP A 85 17.69 8.92 64.82
CA ASP A 85 18.93 8.12 64.72
C ASP A 85 19.18 7.09 63.58
N ALA A 86 20.40 6.89 63.05
CA ALA A 86 21.69 7.60 63.10
C ALA A 86 22.65 6.94 62.05
N ALA A 87 23.24 7.68 61.09
CA ALA A 87 24.59 8.29 61.13
C ALA A 87 25.75 7.41 60.58
N SER A 88 26.81 8.09 60.11
CA SER A 88 28.09 7.60 59.54
C SER A 88 28.04 6.87 58.18
N ASP A 89 29.00 7.05 57.26
CA ASP A 89 29.97 8.16 57.05
C ASP A 89 30.46 8.09 55.60
N ALA A 90 31.03 9.18 55.07
CA ALA A 90 31.71 9.21 53.77
C ALA A 90 33.24 9.08 53.94
N ASP A 91 33.93 8.65 52.89
CA ASP A 91 35.16 9.33 52.43
C ASP A 91 35.56 8.84 51.02
N GLU A 92 36.23 9.72 50.28
CA GLU A 92 36.75 9.52 48.92
C GLU A 92 38.15 8.89 48.96
N GLU A 93 38.60 8.25 47.87
CA GLU A 93 39.71 8.77 47.03
C GLU A 93 40.17 7.80 45.92
N SER A 94 40.97 8.37 45.03
CA SER A 94 41.50 7.86 43.76
C SER A 94 42.48 6.67 43.83
N ASP A 95 42.63 5.95 42.71
CA ASP A 95 43.80 6.14 41.83
C ASP A 95 43.48 5.64 40.40
N SER A 96 44.45 5.74 39.49
CA SER A 96 44.27 5.89 38.04
C SER A 96 45.08 4.86 37.23
N ALA A 97 44.52 4.43 36.09
CA ALA A 97 45.27 3.71 35.06
C ALA A 97 44.64 3.92 33.67
N LYS A 98 45.38 4.51 32.73
CA LYS A 98 44.99 4.58 31.31
C LYS A 98 45.35 3.29 30.56
N LYS A 99 44.44 2.88 29.67
CA LYS A 99 44.71 2.40 28.29
C LYS A 99 43.36 2.38 27.56
N ASP A 100 43.16 3.24 26.57
CA ASP A 100 43.64 3.16 25.18
C ASP A 100 42.71 2.23 24.35
N ASN A 101 42.23 2.77 23.22
CA ASN A 101 41.40 2.24 22.14
C ASN A 101 41.37 0.69 21.97
N ASP A 102 40.26 0.07 21.58
CA ASP A 102 39.63 0.28 20.25
C ASP A 102 38.10 0.28 20.25
N ASN A 103 37.53 1.09 19.34
CA ASN A 103 36.11 1.14 18.99
C ASN A 103 35.96 0.77 17.51
N ASP A 104 35.77 -0.52 17.23
CA ASP A 104 35.24 -0.99 15.95
C ASP A 104 34.66 -2.40 16.11
N SER A 105 33.33 -2.48 16.14
CA SER A 105 32.59 -3.71 15.85
C SER A 105 31.15 -3.37 15.44
N LYS A 106 30.97 -2.50 14.44
CA LYS A 106 29.65 -2.38 13.77
C LYS A 106 29.43 -3.69 13.01
N LYS A 107 28.75 -4.66 13.63
CA LYS A 107 28.48 -5.97 13.04
C LYS A 107 27.63 -5.75 11.79
N LYS A 108 28.22 -5.88 10.60
CA LYS A 108 27.42 -6.24 9.42
C LYS A 108 26.87 -7.63 9.70
N THR A 109 25.61 -7.67 10.12
CA THR A 109 24.77 -8.85 10.11
C THR A 109 24.38 -9.09 8.65
N ASP A 110 24.51 -10.31 8.15
CA ASP A 110 24.06 -10.63 6.80
C ASP A 110 22.53 -10.50 6.71
N GLU A 111 21.99 -10.15 5.54
CA GLU A 111 20.54 -9.99 5.33
C GLU A 111 19.76 -11.25 5.76
N SER A 112 20.31 -12.43 5.47
CA SER A 112 19.75 -13.74 5.88
C SER A 112 19.95 -14.11 7.36
N GLU A 113 20.64 -13.28 8.16
CA GLU A 113 20.58 -13.35 9.64
C GLU A 113 19.49 -12.41 10.19
N PHE A 114 18.87 -11.54 9.38
CA PHE A 114 17.87 -10.55 9.81
C PHE A 114 16.43 -10.82 9.34
N GLU A 115 16.21 -11.51 8.21
CA GLU A 115 14.88 -12.06 7.88
C GLU A 115 14.39 -13.05 8.97
N ASP A 116 15.30 -13.85 9.51
CA ASP A 116 15.10 -14.76 10.65
C ASP A 116 14.89 -14.00 11.99
N ILE A 117 15.07 -12.67 12.02
CA ILE A 117 14.92 -11.84 13.24
C ILE A 117 13.52 -11.25 13.37
N THR A 118 12.87 -10.77 12.30
CA THR A 118 11.51 -10.19 12.40
C THR A 118 10.39 -11.22 12.40
N ASP A 119 10.66 -12.47 11.98
CA ASP A 119 9.64 -13.51 11.81
C ASP A 119 8.47 -12.99 10.94
N TYR A 120 8.83 -12.39 9.79
CA TYR A 120 7.93 -11.64 8.91
C TYR A 120 6.68 -12.42 8.51
N ASP A 121 6.81 -13.74 8.28
CA ASP A 121 5.71 -14.62 7.90
C ASP A 121 4.73 -14.93 9.04
N SER A 122 5.13 -14.75 10.31
CA SER A 122 4.25 -14.96 11.46
C SER A 122 3.18 -13.88 11.59
N THR A 123 1.94 -14.30 11.91
CA THR A 123 0.81 -13.41 12.22
C THR A 123 0.83 -12.85 13.64
N VAL A 124 1.71 -13.34 14.51
CA VAL A 124 1.83 -12.86 15.90
C VAL A 124 3.12 -12.09 16.11
N MET A 125 3.12 -11.16 17.06
CA MET A 125 4.35 -10.52 17.53
C MET A 125 5.30 -11.53 18.19
N LEU A 126 6.59 -11.21 18.17
CA LEU A 126 7.64 -12.02 18.79
C LEU A 126 7.56 -12.01 20.34
N ASP A 127 8.11 -13.06 20.97
CA ASP A 127 8.39 -13.06 22.42
C ASP A 127 9.36 -11.89 22.76
N GLY A 128 8.93 -10.97 23.62
CA GLY A 128 9.71 -9.78 24.04
C GLY A 128 9.28 -9.18 25.38
N GLU A 129 9.77 -7.98 25.69
CA GLU A 129 9.24 -7.11 26.75
C GLU A 129 8.12 -6.23 26.16
N GLU A 130 6.96 -6.20 26.80
CA GLU A 130 5.81 -5.36 26.40
C GLU A 130 6.20 -3.87 26.50
N LEU A 131 5.94 -3.09 25.45
CA LEU A 131 6.16 -1.63 25.46
C LEU A 131 5.17 -0.94 26.42
N THR A 132 5.63 0.16 27.04
CA THR A 132 4.76 1.00 27.88
C THR A 132 3.88 1.94 27.05
N GLU A 133 2.80 2.45 27.65
CA GLU A 133 1.91 3.46 27.05
C GLU A 133 2.68 4.70 26.55
N ASP A 134 3.71 5.13 27.29
CA ASP A 134 4.59 6.25 26.90
C ASP A 134 5.44 5.90 25.66
N GLU A 135 6.06 4.69 25.62
CA GLU A 135 6.85 4.24 24.45
C GLU A 135 6.01 4.04 23.19
N LEU A 136 4.79 3.51 23.32
CA LEU A 136 3.86 3.37 22.20
C LEU A 136 3.44 4.75 21.67
N SER A 137 3.25 5.74 22.55
CA SER A 137 2.97 7.13 22.14
C SER A 137 4.16 7.77 21.41
N ASP A 138 5.39 7.59 21.91
CA ASP A 138 6.61 8.12 21.26
C ASP A 138 6.83 7.50 19.87
N ILE A 139 6.53 6.20 19.69
CA ILE A 139 6.60 5.53 18.37
C ILE A 139 5.44 5.95 17.47
N GLN A 140 4.23 6.16 18.00
CA GLN A 140 3.10 6.66 17.24
C GLN A 140 3.37 8.07 16.69
N ASP A 141 3.90 8.97 17.52
CA ASP A 141 4.32 10.31 17.09
C ASP A 141 5.46 10.25 16.05
N PHE A 142 6.35 9.25 16.13
CA PHE A 142 7.36 8.99 15.09
C PHE A 142 6.74 8.51 13.77
N LEU A 143 5.82 7.54 13.78
CA LEU A 143 5.19 7.00 12.56
C LEU A 143 4.26 8.01 11.86
N ASN A 144 3.75 9.01 12.58
CA ASN A 144 2.94 10.10 12.04
C ASN A 144 3.76 11.32 11.57
N GLN A 145 5.09 11.31 11.71
CA GLN A 145 5.95 12.33 11.09
C GLN A 145 5.91 12.21 9.57
N HIS A 146 5.90 13.35 8.89
CA HIS A 146 5.80 13.43 7.43
C HIS A 146 6.98 12.75 6.73
N GLU A 147 8.17 12.80 7.33
CA GLU A 147 9.37 12.10 6.89
C GLU A 147 9.41 10.58 7.17
N ASN A 148 8.35 10.01 7.76
CA ASN A 148 8.28 8.60 8.15
C ASN A 148 7.02 7.90 7.63
N ASN A 149 5.91 8.62 7.44
CA ASN A 149 4.59 8.02 7.28
C ASN A 149 4.45 7.12 6.04
N GLY A 150 5.07 7.43 4.91
CA GLY A 150 4.99 6.59 3.70
C GLY A 150 5.53 5.16 3.88
N PHE A 151 6.39 4.91 4.88
CA PHE A 151 6.84 3.56 5.24
C PHE A 151 5.76 2.67 5.89
N VAL A 152 4.58 3.20 6.21
CA VAL A 152 3.46 2.43 6.81
C VAL A 152 2.42 1.97 5.77
N ALA A 153 2.37 2.64 4.61
CA ALA A 153 1.27 2.51 3.65
C ALA A 153 1.23 1.14 2.96
N THR A 154 2.39 0.61 2.59
CA THR A 154 2.53 -0.64 1.80
C THR A 154 3.39 -1.68 2.52
N SER A 155 3.16 -2.95 2.22
CA SER A 155 3.88 -4.08 2.81
C SER A 155 5.27 -4.25 2.19
N TYR A 156 6.25 -4.67 3.00
CA TYR A 156 7.59 -5.05 2.54
C TYR A 156 8.31 -5.91 3.59
N ARG A 157 8.92 -7.02 3.13
CA ARG A 157 9.73 -7.94 3.96
C ARG A 157 11.07 -7.35 4.42
N THR A 158 11.68 -6.52 3.58
CA THR A 158 12.97 -5.85 3.81
C THR A 158 12.94 -4.45 3.18
N PRO A 159 13.80 -3.50 3.60
CA PRO A 159 13.68 -2.12 3.12
C PRO A 159 13.94 -1.95 1.62
N ASP A 160 14.75 -2.82 1.00
CA ASP A 160 14.96 -2.86 -0.45
C ASP A 160 13.75 -3.43 -1.24
N LYS A 161 12.63 -3.72 -0.54
CA LYS A 161 11.33 -4.09 -1.10
C LYS A 161 10.23 -3.05 -0.81
N ALA A 162 10.52 -1.97 -0.09
CA ALA A 162 9.54 -0.90 0.14
C ALA A 162 9.09 -0.27 -1.18
N ASN A 163 7.80 0.11 -1.28
CA ASN A 163 7.33 0.94 -2.38
C ASN A 163 7.85 2.37 -2.16
N TRP A 164 8.95 2.69 -2.85
CA TRP A 164 9.62 3.98 -2.67
C TRP A 164 8.80 5.15 -3.18
N ASN A 165 7.89 4.96 -4.14
CA ASN A 165 6.98 6.02 -4.56
C ASN A 165 6.06 6.42 -3.41
N GLU A 166 5.51 5.48 -2.64
CA GLU A 166 4.70 5.79 -1.44
C GLU A 166 5.52 6.44 -0.33
N VAL A 167 6.77 5.98 -0.11
CA VAL A 167 7.69 6.62 0.86
C VAL A 167 7.99 8.08 0.49
N PHE A 168 8.14 8.38 -0.80
CA PHE A 168 8.52 9.69 -1.31
C PHE A 168 7.37 10.52 -1.90
N TYR A 169 6.11 10.06 -1.88
CA TYR A 169 4.95 10.75 -2.48
C TYR A 169 4.78 12.18 -1.94
N GLY A 170 4.96 12.37 -0.62
CA GLY A 170 4.99 13.68 0.02
C GLY A 170 6.36 14.39 0.03
N GLY A 171 7.33 13.94 -0.78
CA GLY A 171 8.73 14.37 -0.75
C GLY A 171 9.52 13.85 0.47
N ALA A 172 8.97 12.92 1.25
CA ALA A 172 9.59 12.31 2.43
C ALA A 172 10.15 13.30 3.48
N GLY A 173 9.61 14.53 3.55
CA GLY A 173 10.09 15.59 4.44
C GLY A 173 11.43 16.23 4.05
N ILE A 174 11.96 15.90 2.87
CA ILE A 174 13.14 16.55 2.30
C ILE A 174 12.73 17.94 1.76
N GLU A 175 13.51 18.99 2.05
CA GLU A 175 13.30 20.32 1.47
C GLU A 175 13.63 20.30 -0.04
N ASN A 176 12.76 20.86 -0.88
CA ASN A 176 13.01 21.01 -2.33
C ASN A 176 14.36 21.72 -2.59
N CYS A 177 15.19 21.12 -3.44
CA CYS A 177 16.52 21.62 -3.75
C CYS A 177 16.53 22.82 -4.73
N ASP A 178 17.63 23.58 -4.75
CA ASP A 178 17.87 24.62 -5.77
C ASP A 178 18.16 23.97 -7.14
N TYR A 179 17.21 24.02 -8.08
CA TYR A 179 17.38 23.57 -9.47
C TYR A 179 17.53 24.74 -10.47
N PRO A 180 18.25 24.57 -11.60
CA PRO A 180 18.30 25.55 -12.68
C PRO A 180 17.08 25.45 -13.61
N ASP A 181 16.75 26.54 -14.31
CA ASP A 181 15.70 26.58 -15.34
C ASP A 181 15.86 25.43 -16.35
N GLU A 182 17.10 25.14 -16.80
CA GLU A 182 17.37 24.09 -17.78
C GLU A 182 17.11 22.65 -17.28
N ALA A 183 17.01 22.42 -15.96
CA ALA A 183 16.61 21.12 -15.40
C ALA A 183 15.08 20.96 -15.39
N LEU A 184 14.35 22.05 -15.12
CA LEU A 184 12.89 22.08 -15.19
C LEU A 184 12.40 21.95 -16.65
N ASP A 185 13.04 22.65 -17.59
CA ASP A 185 12.79 22.47 -19.03
C ASP A 185 12.96 20.99 -19.43
N ALA A 186 14.00 20.32 -18.93
CA ALA A 186 14.28 18.91 -19.23
C ALA A 186 13.30 17.92 -18.58
N TYR A 187 12.71 18.26 -17.42
CA TYR A 187 11.62 17.51 -16.81
C TYR A 187 10.33 17.61 -17.64
N LEU A 188 9.94 18.84 -18.00
CA LEU A 188 8.75 19.12 -18.79
C LEU A 188 8.83 18.48 -20.20
N ASP A 189 9.98 18.56 -20.88
CA ASP A 189 10.27 17.86 -22.14
C ASP A 189 10.17 16.32 -22.01
N ALA A 190 10.39 15.75 -20.82
CA ALA A 190 10.40 14.31 -20.58
C ALA A 190 9.00 13.74 -20.32
N ILE A 191 8.16 14.45 -19.55
CA ILE A 191 6.75 14.09 -19.33
C ILE A 191 5.83 14.53 -20.48
N GLY A 192 6.26 15.52 -21.28
CA GLY A 192 5.54 16.02 -22.45
C GLY A 192 4.60 17.20 -22.18
N GLU A 193 4.85 17.98 -21.12
CA GLU A 193 4.04 19.12 -20.67
C GLU A 193 4.70 20.46 -21.03
N ASP A 194 3.91 21.53 -21.20
CA ASP A 194 4.41 22.89 -21.48
C ASP A 194 4.70 23.70 -20.19
N PHE A 195 4.18 23.26 -19.03
CA PHE A 195 4.27 23.93 -17.74
C PHE A 195 3.85 23.00 -16.59
N VAL A 196 4.24 23.32 -15.36
CA VAL A 196 3.83 22.63 -14.13
C VAL A 196 2.37 22.97 -13.75
N GLU A 197 1.50 21.97 -13.66
CA GLU A 197 0.09 22.10 -13.25
C GLU A 197 -0.13 21.96 -11.72
N TYR A 198 0.65 21.11 -11.04
CA TYR A 198 0.48 20.79 -9.60
C TYR A 198 1.65 21.28 -8.72
N ASP A 199 1.69 20.90 -7.43
CA ASP A 199 2.82 21.27 -6.56
C ASP A 199 4.06 20.42 -6.91
N LEU A 200 5.12 21.09 -7.36
CA LEU A 200 6.35 20.43 -7.83
C LEU A 200 7.26 20.02 -6.67
N ILE A 201 7.57 18.74 -6.59
CA ILE A 201 8.65 18.18 -5.78
C ILE A 201 9.93 18.17 -6.63
N ALA A 202 11.07 18.54 -6.02
CA ALA A 202 12.39 18.57 -6.66
C ALA A 202 13.47 18.14 -5.66
N LEU A 203 13.82 16.85 -5.64
CA LEU A 203 14.76 16.27 -4.67
C LEU A 203 16.14 16.05 -5.29
N SER A 204 17.22 16.38 -4.59
CA SER A 204 18.56 15.98 -5.04
C SER A 204 18.78 14.49 -4.80
N GLY A 205 19.48 13.83 -5.70
CA GLY A 205 19.82 12.41 -5.55
C GLY A 205 20.69 12.15 -4.33
N ASP A 206 21.56 13.08 -3.94
CA ASP A 206 22.38 12.97 -2.72
C ASP A 206 21.51 13.02 -1.44
N ASP A 207 20.46 13.87 -1.41
CA ASP A 207 19.54 13.94 -0.27
C ASP A 207 18.64 12.70 -0.19
N VAL A 208 18.11 12.22 -1.33
CA VAL A 208 17.35 10.95 -1.42
C VAL A 208 18.19 9.78 -0.92
N ARG A 209 19.42 9.62 -1.41
CA ARG A 209 20.34 8.55 -0.98
C ARG A 209 20.69 8.66 0.51
N SER A 210 20.89 9.88 1.02
CA SER A 210 21.17 10.13 2.44
C SER A 210 19.98 9.83 3.35
N TYR A 211 18.76 10.20 2.94
CA TYR A 211 17.52 9.84 3.63
C TYR A 211 17.38 8.32 3.71
N VAL A 212 17.52 7.61 2.59
CA VAL A 212 17.41 6.15 2.54
C VAL A 212 18.46 5.48 3.44
N GLU A 213 19.73 5.92 3.43
CA GLU A 213 20.75 5.39 4.35
C GLU A 213 20.34 5.64 5.82
N SER A 214 19.82 6.83 6.15
CA SER A 214 19.43 7.16 7.53
C SER A 214 18.22 6.37 8.04
N LYS A 215 17.21 6.13 7.18
CA LYS A 215 15.95 5.47 7.57
C LYS A 215 16.01 3.94 7.49
N THR A 216 16.96 3.37 6.76
CA THR A 216 17.00 1.92 6.48
C THR A 216 18.38 1.26 6.56
N GLY A 217 19.47 2.05 6.54
CA GLY A 217 20.84 1.54 6.48
C GLY A 217 21.31 1.09 5.08
N ILE A 218 20.51 1.27 4.02
CA ILE A 218 20.92 0.98 2.63
C ILE A 218 21.91 2.05 2.15
N THR A 219 23.16 1.65 1.89
CA THR A 219 24.27 2.56 1.51
C THR A 219 24.46 2.74 0.00
N ASP A 220 23.88 1.85 -0.81
CA ASP A 220 24.08 1.78 -2.27
C ASP A 220 22.70 1.79 -2.97
N PHE A 221 21.84 2.75 -2.60
CA PHE A 221 20.47 2.86 -3.12
C PHE A 221 20.44 3.18 -4.63
N ASP A 222 19.57 2.47 -5.37
CA ASP A 222 19.37 2.66 -6.80
C ASP A 222 18.17 3.60 -7.03
N ILE A 223 18.45 4.80 -7.55
CA ILE A 223 17.42 5.81 -7.84
C ILE A 223 16.38 5.33 -8.86
N SER A 224 16.68 4.32 -9.69
CA SER A 224 15.70 3.73 -10.61
C SER A 224 14.59 2.90 -9.93
N LEU A 225 14.59 2.84 -8.59
CA LEU A 225 13.48 2.35 -7.76
C LEU A 225 12.48 3.46 -7.36
N LEU A 226 12.79 4.73 -7.63
CA LEU A 226 11.84 5.86 -7.56
C LEU A 226 11.36 6.14 -8.98
N ASP A 227 10.38 5.36 -9.41
CA ASP A 227 9.97 5.24 -10.82
C ASP A 227 8.72 6.05 -11.19
N GLY A 228 7.96 6.53 -10.20
CA GLY A 228 7.02 7.65 -10.39
C GLY A 228 7.74 9.00 -10.56
N PHE A 229 8.96 9.12 -10.03
CA PHE A 229 9.79 10.32 -10.17
C PHE A 229 10.54 10.35 -11.51
N THR A 230 10.49 11.48 -12.21
CA THR A 230 11.31 11.71 -13.40
C THR A 230 12.71 12.19 -12.99
N TYR A 231 13.70 11.30 -13.11
CA TYR A 231 15.10 11.58 -12.76
C TYR A 231 15.91 12.18 -13.92
N ILE A 232 16.48 13.37 -13.71
CA ILE A 232 17.29 14.09 -14.71
C ILE A 232 18.80 13.91 -14.41
N GLU A 233 19.39 12.86 -14.99
CA GLU A 233 20.77 12.39 -14.73
C GLU A 233 21.87 13.48 -14.89
N GLU A 234 21.70 14.50 -15.75
CA GLU A 234 22.71 15.57 -15.91
C GLU A 234 22.82 16.48 -14.68
N TYR A 235 21.76 16.56 -13.85
CA TYR A 235 21.70 17.42 -12.66
C TYR A 235 21.69 16.63 -11.34
N ASP A 236 21.45 15.32 -11.37
CA ASP A 236 21.21 14.46 -10.18
C ASP A 236 20.00 14.95 -9.36
N ILE A 237 18.88 15.22 -10.05
CA ILE A 237 17.62 15.72 -9.46
C ILE A 237 16.45 14.84 -9.91
N LEU A 238 15.57 14.50 -8.97
CA LEU A 238 14.29 13.84 -9.20
C LEU A 238 13.18 14.88 -9.15
N PHE A 239 12.26 14.87 -10.13
CA PHE A 239 11.08 15.74 -10.15
C PHE A 239 9.79 14.91 -10.20
N ASP A 240 8.76 15.40 -9.49
CA ASP A 240 7.38 14.89 -9.57
C ASP A 240 6.36 16.02 -9.28
N GLN A 241 5.10 15.83 -9.67
CA GLN A 241 4.01 16.79 -9.54
C GLN A 241 2.84 16.18 -8.75
N VAL A 242 2.56 16.70 -7.56
CA VAL A 242 1.56 16.13 -6.64
C VAL A 242 0.43 17.10 -6.30
N SER A 243 -0.79 16.58 -6.16
CA SER A 243 -2.01 17.35 -5.85
C SER A 243 -2.62 17.04 -4.48
N ASP A 244 -2.37 15.85 -3.95
CA ASP A 244 -3.04 15.27 -2.78
C ASP A 244 -2.01 14.70 -1.78
N THR A 245 -2.44 13.89 -0.82
CA THR A 245 -1.55 13.24 0.14
C THR A 245 -2.03 11.85 0.54
N ASN A 246 -1.13 10.87 0.48
CA ASN A 246 -1.35 9.50 0.95
C ASN A 246 -1.10 9.36 2.48
N HIS A 247 -1.12 10.48 3.23
CA HIS A 247 -0.84 10.49 4.66
C HIS A 247 -1.96 9.85 5.49
N VAL A 248 -1.61 8.78 6.21
CA VAL A 248 -2.51 8.05 7.11
C VAL A 248 -2.20 8.44 8.56
N ASN A 249 -3.23 8.83 9.33
CA ASN A 249 -3.08 8.96 10.79
C ASN A 249 -3.02 7.55 11.41
N ILE A 250 -1.87 7.18 11.95
CA ILE A 250 -1.55 5.86 12.50
C ILE A 250 -1.76 5.83 14.02
N VAL A 251 -2.36 4.74 14.50
CA VAL A 251 -2.47 4.42 15.92
C VAL A 251 -1.69 3.14 16.23
N CYS A 252 -0.95 3.13 17.34
CA CYS A 252 -0.26 1.96 17.87
C CYS A 252 -1.10 1.30 18.97
N GLU A 253 -1.49 0.03 18.82
CA GLU A 253 -2.31 -0.67 19.83
C GLU A 253 -1.46 -1.49 20.81
N GLU A 254 -0.55 -2.32 20.29
CA GLU A 254 0.37 -3.14 21.10
C GLU A 254 1.79 -3.08 20.52
N GLY A 255 2.79 -3.42 21.32
CA GLY A 255 4.15 -3.56 20.82
C GLY A 255 5.09 -4.28 21.78
N ILE A 256 6.15 -4.85 21.23
CA ILE A 256 7.17 -5.61 21.95
C ILE A 256 8.58 -5.11 21.61
N ARG A 257 9.49 -5.28 22.56
CA ARG A 257 10.92 -4.99 22.47
C ARG A 257 11.72 -6.28 22.67
N ARG A 258 12.68 -6.58 21.79
CA ARG A 258 13.54 -7.77 21.89
C ARG A 258 14.96 -7.46 21.42
N ASP A 259 15.85 -7.17 22.37
CA ASP A 259 17.13 -6.50 22.12
C ASP A 259 16.87 -5.17 21.36
N ASP A 260 17.65 -4.85 20.32
CA ASP A 260 17.51 -3.60 19.53
C ASP A 260 16.33 -3.63 18.52
N LEU A 261 15.55 -4.72 18.46
CA LEU A 261 14.36 -4.84 17.62
C LEU A 261 13.09 -4.43 18.39
N ILE A 262 12.27 -3.61 17.77
CA ILE A 262 10.89 -3.33 18.17
C ILE A 262 9.94 -3.92 17.12
N GLN A 263 8.81 -4.49 17.56
CA GLN A 263 7.63 -4.67 16.71
C GLN A 263 6.45 -3.92 17.30
N VAL A 264 5.63 -3.31 16.44
CA VAL A 264 4.40 -2.60 16.84
C VAL A 264 3.26 -3.04 15.94
N LEU A 265 2.12 -3.34 16.57
CA LEU A 265 0.83 -3.54 15.94
C LEU A 265 0.15 -2.19 15.75
N VAL A 266 -0.15 -1.82 14.51
CA VAL A 266 -0.67 -0.50 14.14
C VAL A 266 -1.89 -0.59 13.23
N TYR A 267 -2.73 0.45 13.25
CA TYR A 267 -3.87 0.61 12.34
C TYR A 267 -4.03 2.07 11.88
N GLY A 268 -4.78 2.30 10.80
CA GLY A 268 -5.12 3.63 10.28
C GLY A 268 -6.45 4.14 10.82
N GLU A 269 -6.49 5.38 11.32
CA GLU A 269 -7.65 5.91 12.06
C GLU A 269 -8.80 6.39 11.15
N MET A 270 -8.53 6.66 9.87
CA MET A 270 -9.51 7.18 8.89
C MET A 270 -9.43 6.56 7.48
N GLN A 271 -8.39 5.77 7.20
CA GLN A 271 -8.22 4.96 5.98
C GLN A 271 -7.77 3.56 6.42
N LYS A 272 -8.26 2.52 5.74
CA LYS A 272 -7.64 1.19 5.84
C LYS A 272 -6.26 1.26 5.20
N VAL A 273 -5.26 0.62 5.82
CA VAL A 273 -3.86 0.74 5.38
C VAL A 273 -3.57 -0.46 4.50
N GLY A 274 -3.74 -0.29 3.19
CA GLY A 274 -4.08 -1.42 2.31
C GLY A 274 -5.59 -1.68 2.35
N GLU A 275 -6.18 -2.02 1.22
CA GLU A 275 -7.65 -2.02 1.09
C GLU A 275 -8.33 -3.18 1.84
N LEU A 276 -7.58 -4.24 2.21
CA LEU A 276 -8.04 -5.36 3.06
C LEU A 276 -7.06 -5.74 4.19
N GLY A 277 -6.78 -4.77 5.05
CA GLY A 277 -6.16 -5.01 6.35
C GLY A 277 -6.41 -3.83 7.29
N ASP A 278 -7.14 -4.04 8.39
CA ASP A 278 -7.24 -2.98 9.40
C ASP A 278 -5.90 -2.84 10.16
N TYR A 279 -5.13 -3.92 10.27
CA TYR A 279 -3.88 -3.98 11.05
C TYR A 279 -2.62 -4.30 10.23
N ARG A 280 -1.52 -3.70 10.64
CA ARG A 280 -0.16 -3.96 10.17
C ARG A 280 0.79 -4.18 11.35
N ARG A 281 1.81 -5.03 11.17
CA ARG A 281 2.91 -5.24 12.12
C ARG A 281 4.18 -4.63 11.53
N ILE A 282 4.56 -3.46 12.03
CA ILE A 282 5.80 -2.78 11.65
C ILE A 282 6.94 -3.31 12.53
N SER A 283 8.11 -3.55 11.93
CA SER A 283 9.35 -3.87 12.63
C SER A 283 10.38 -2.76 12.46
N LEU A 284 10.88 -2.24 13.58
CA LEU A 284 11.81 -1.13 13.67
C LEU A 284 13.11 -1.56 14.37
N ILE A 285 14.24 -0.98 14.00
CA ILE A 285 15.54 -1.19 14.66
C ILE A 285 15.96 0.09 15.37
N GLU A 286 16.26 0.01 16.67
CA GLU A 286 16.78 1.15 17.42
C GLU A 286 18.19 1.55 16.98
N THR A 287 18.43 2.85 16.83
CA THR A 287 19.73 3.41 16.44
C THR A 287 20.56 3.85 17.64
N GLY A 288 19.90 4.23 18.74
CA GLY A 288 20.51 4.96 19.86
C GLY A 288 20.82 6.43 19.58
N ASP A 289 20.36 6.98 18.44
CA ASP A 289 20.47 8.40 18.08
C ASP A 289 19.18 9.14 18.47
N SER A 290 19.28 10.30 19.11
CA SER A 290 18.08 11.09 19.49
C SER A 290 17.38 11.73 18.30
N ASP A 291 18.13 11.96 17.22
CA ASP A 291 17.66 12.78 16.10
C ASP A 291 17.09 11.89 14.97
N ASN A 292 17.29 10.56 15.06
CA ASN A 292 16.67 9.54 14.23
C ASN A 292 16.64 8.19 15.00
N PRO A 293 15.69 8.01 15.95
CA PRO A 293 15.74 6.92 16.95
C PRO A 293 15.54 5.51 16.38
N TYR A 294 14.85 5.40 15.23
CA TYR A 294 14.49 4.13 14.62
C TYR A 294 14.86 4.10 13.13
N MET A 295 15.26 2.92 12.65
CA MET A 295 15.27 2.57 11.22
C MET A 295 14.10 1.63 10.92
N PHE A 296 13.48 1.78 9.76
CA PHE A 296 12.50 0.85 9.24
C PHE A 296 13.17 -0.44 8.76
N TYR A 297 12.56 -1.59 9.07
CA TYR A 297 13.02 -2.89 8.56
C TYR A 297 11.96 -3.60 7.71
N SER A 298 10.74 -3.76 8.22
CA SER A 298 9.65 -4.44 7.49
C SER A 298 8.28 -3.94 7.92
N ASN A 299 7.33 -3.89 6.99
CA ASN A 299 5.91 -3.66 7.25
C ASN A 299 5.12 -4.88 6.75
N ARG A 300 4.39 -5.57 7.63
CA ARG A 300 3.59 -6.76 7.25
C ARG A 300 2.12 -6.50 7.51
N GLU A 301 1.29 -6.67 6.49
CA GLU A 301 -0.18 -6.64 6.62
C GLU A 301 -0.69 -7.90 7.33
N LEU A 302 -1.73 -7.77 8.15
CA LEU A 302 -2.36 -8.88 8.87
C LEU A 302 -3.69 -9.27 8.21
N TRP A 303 -3.63 -9.55 6.90
CA TRP A 303 -4.76 -9.94 6.06
C TRP A 303 -5.51 -11.18 6.58
N GLU A 304 -4.86 -12.03 7.37
CA GLU A 304 -5.47 -13.21 7.98
C GLU A 304 -6.62 -12.89 8.94
N ASP A 305 -6.62 -11.72 9.60
CA ASP A 305 -7.70 -11.33 10.52
C ASP A 305 -9.00 -10.93 9.78
N TYR A 306 -8.93 -10.70 8.47
CA TYR A 306 -10.09 -10.45 7.60
C TYR A 306 -10.62 -11.72 6.90
N ALA A 307 -9.83 -12.79 6.87
CA ALA A 307 -10.11 -13.98 6.07
C ALA A 307 -11.04 -15.01 6.76
N ASP A 308 -12.25 -15.21 6.21
CA ASP A 308 -13.11 -16.36 6.57
C ASP A 308 -12.49 -17.69 6.14
N SER A 309 -11.74 -17.69 5.02
CA SER A 309 -11.02 -18.86 4.51
C SER A 309 -9.81 -18.48 3.65
N VAL A 310 -8.91 -19.45 3.45
CA VAL A 310 -7.73 -19.31 2.58
C VAL A 310 -7.70 -20.49 1.60
N ILE A 311 -7.52 -20.18 0.32
CA ILE A 311 -7.57 -21.13 -0.79
C ILE A 311 -6.28 -21.02 -1.61
N GLU A 312 -5.57 -22.14 -1.74
CA GLU A 312 -4.50 -22.30 -2.72
C GLU A 312 -5.11 -22.52 -4.11
N ALA A 313 -5.33 -21.43 -4.84
CA ALA A 313 -5.93 -21.42 -6.17
C ALA A 313 -4.96 -22.01 -7.20
N SER A 314 -5.43 -22.89 -8.09
CA SER A 314 -4.56 -23.53 -9.08
C SER A 314 -4.43 -22.71 -10.37
N VAL A 315 -3.21 -22.51 -10.86
CA VAL A 315 -2.97 -21.94 -12.19
C VAL A 315 -3.06 -23.06 -13.23
N TYR A 316 -4.07 -23.00 -14.09
CA TYR A 316 -4.48 -24.12 -14.94
C TYR A 316 -3.39 -24.57 -15.93
N GLY A 317 -3.22 -25.90 -16.03
CA GLY A 317 -2.18 -26.49 -16.88
C GLY A 317 -0.75 -26.43 -16.33
N THR A 318 -0.55 -25.89 -15.12
CA THR A 318 0.75 -25.80 -14.42
C THR A 318 0.80 -26.70 -13.17
N ASP A 319 1.91 -26.64 -12.42
CA ASP A 319 2.04 -27.17 -11.05
C ASP A 319 2.07 -26.01 -10.00
N GLU A 320 1.64 -24.79 -10.37
CA GLU A 320 1.77 -23.55 -9.60
C GLU A 320 0.44 -23.13 -8.95
N THR A 321 0.50 -22.48 -7.77
CA THR A 321 -0.66 -21.97 -7.03
C THR A 321 -0.50 -20.49 -6.68
N ILE A 322 -1.63 -19.83 -6.47
CA ILE A 322 -1.75 -18.47 -5.94
C ILE A 322 -2.53 -18.56 -4.63
N THR A 323 -2.05 -17.92 -3.57
CA THR A 323 -2.75 -17.86 -2.29
C THR A 323 -3.84 -16.80 -2.37
N CYS A 324 -5.10 -17.20 -2.16
CA CYS A 324 -6.23 -16.28 -2.09
C CYS A 324 -6.88 -16.32 -0.72
N ALA A 325 -7.18 -15.15 -0.15
CA ALA A 325 -8.02 -15.02 1.04
C ALA A 325 -9.46 -14.69 0.64
N THR A 326 -10.44 -15.23 1.35
CA THR A 326 -11.87 -15.03 1.04
C THR A 326 -12.61 -14.52 2.26
N SER A 327 -13.52 -13.55 2.09
CA SER A 327 -14.36 -13.04 3.18
C SER A 327 -15.79 -12.76 2.71
N GLY A 328 -16.79 -13.10 3.54
CA GLY A 328 -18.20 -13.01 3.16
C GLY A 328 -18.82 -11.65 3.46
N THR A 329 -19.37 -10.96 2.45
CA THR A 329 -20.02 -9.65 2.61
C THR A 329 -21.53 -9.69 2.37
N GLU A 330 -22.22 -8.57 2.63
CA GLU A 330 -23.64 -8.41 2.27
C GLU A 330 -23.90 -8.34 0.74
N TYR A 331 -22.84 -8.33 -0.08
CA TYR A 331 -22.90 -8.30 -1.54
C TYR A 331 -22.41 -9.61 -2.21
N GLY A 332 -21.92 -10.57 -1.43
CA GLY A 332 -21.20 -11.76 -1.89
C GLY A 332 -19.74 -11.76 -1.42
N PRO A 333 -18.93 -12.77 -1.79
CA PRO A 333 -17.58 -12.93 -1.26
C PRO A 333 -16.59 -11.95 -1.91
N ASP A 334 -15.69 -11.39 -1.11
CA ASP A 334 -14.49 -10.69 -1.59
C ASP A 334 -13.34 -11.69 -1.69
N ILE A 335 -12.50 -11.55 -2.74
CA ILE A 335 -11.38 -12.45 -3.02
C ILE A 335 -10.08 -11.63 -3.09
N ALA A 336 -9.28 -11.66 -2.03
CA ALA A 336 -7.97 -11.01 -2.02
C ALA A 336 -6.89 -11.93 -2.62
N ILE A 337 -6.06 -11.39 -3.51
CA ILE A 337 -4.83 -12.05 -3.98
C ILE A 337 -3.68 -11.69 -3.02
N ILE A 338 -2.95 -12.70 -2.55
CA ILE A 338 -1.87 -12.54 -1.57
C ILE A 338 -0.50 -12.86 -2.20
N GLU A 339 0.41 -11.89 -2.26
CA GLU A 339 1.85 -12.08 -2.53
C GLU A 339 2.67 -11.50 -1.35
N ASP A 340 3.75 -12.18 -0.93
CA ASP A 340 4.65 -11.79 0.18
C ASP A 340 4.00 -11.23 1.47
N ASN A 341 2.85 -11.78 1.88
CA ASN A 341 2.01 -11.33 3.01
C ASN A 341 1.43 -9.90 2.87
N ALA A 342 1.18 -9.46 1.64
CA ALA A 342 0.43 -8.26 1.26
C ALA A 342 -0.86 -8.63 0.53
N VAL A 343 -1.86 -7.76 0.55
CA VAL A 343 -2.97 -7.82 -0.41
C VAL A 343 -2.57 -7.03 -1.67
N GLU A 344 -2.41 -7.72 -2.79
CA GLU A 344 -2.02 -7.12 -4.07
C GLU A 344 -3.23 -6.64 -4.90
N ASP A 345 -4.36 -7.35 -4.81
CA ASP A 345 -5.60 -7.05 -5.53
C ASP A 345 -6.82 -7.63 -4.79
N ILE A 346 -8.00 -7.05 -5.02
CA ILE A 346 -9.28 -7.44 -4.41
C ILE A 346 -10.33 -7.63 -5.50
N ILE A 347 -10.58 -8.88 -5.84
CA ILE A 347 -11.53 -9.23 -6.87
C ILE A 347 -12.92 -9.29 -6.25
N TYR A 348 -13.83 -8.49 -6.81
CA TYR A 348 -15.23 -8.42 -6.42
C TYR A 348 -16.12 -9.20 -7.41
N PRO A 349 -16.31 -10.53 -7.24
CA PRO A 349 -17.19 -11.33 -8.08
C PRO A 349 -18.65 -10.96 -7.82
N ARG A 350 -19.08 -9.88 -8.45
CA ARG A 350 -20.45 -9.33 -8.43
C ARG A 350 -21.08 -9.52 -9.80
N LEU A 351 -22.40 -9.63 -9.83
CA LEU A 351 -23.18 -9.84 -11.04
C LEU A 351 -24.29 -8.78 -11.11
N SER A 352 -24.48 -8.18 -12.28
CA SER A 352 -25.44 -7.08 -12.49
C SER A 352 -26.91 -7.45 -12.26
N ASP A 353 -27.27 -8.70 -12.55
CA ASP A 353 -28.65 -9.20 -12.62
C ASP A 353 -28.90 -10.44 -11.74
N ILE A 354 -27.89 -10.87 -10.98
CA ILE A 354 -27.94 -12.04 -10.09
C ILE A 354 -27.44 -11.63 -8.70
N ASP A 355 -28.26 -11.85 -7.69
CA ASP A 355 -27.92 -11.59 -6.29
C ASP A 355 -27.01 -12.71 -5.76
N LEU A 356 -25.80 -12.35 -5.31
CA LEU A 356 -24.81 -13.26 -4.74
C LEU A 356 -24.63 -13.07 -3.22
N SER A 357 -25.48 -12.30 -2.55
CA SER A 357 -25.38 -12.03 -1.10
C SER A 357 -25.49 -13.28 -0.21
N ASP A 358 -26.19 -14.33 -0.68
CA ASP A 358 -26.24 -15.64 -0.01
C ASP A 358 -25.06 -16.56 -0.39
N PHE A 359 -24.30 -16.27 -1.46
CA PHE A 359 -23.28 -17.15 -2.08
C PHE A 359 -21.85 -16.96 -1.53
N ASN A 360 -21.71 -16.67 -0.24
CA ASN A 360 -20.43 -16.36 0.41
C ASN A 360 -19.48 -17.58 0.62
N ASP A 361 -19.93 -18.82 0.39
CA ASP A 361 -19.14 -20.03 0.66
C ASP A 361 -18.33 -20.45 -0.58
N VAL A 362 -17.13 -19.87 -0.74
CA VAL A 362 -16.20 -20.13 -1.86
C VAL A 362 -15.64 -21.56 -1.80
N LYS A 363 -15.80 -22.33 -2.88
CA LYS A 363 -15.45 -23.77 -2.92
C LYS A 363 -14.15 -24.07 -3.62
N GLU A 364 -13.93 -23.45 -4.76
CA GLU A 364 -12.76 -23.65 -5.61
C GLU A 364 -12.47 -22.32 -6.32
N ILE A 365 -11.19 -21.97 -6.42
CA ILE A 365 -10.67 -20.85 -7.21
C ILE A 365 -9.61 -21.45 -8.14
N ALA A 366 -9.61 -21.04 -9.42
CA ALA A 366 -8.54 -21.36 -10.35
C ALA A 366 -8.30 -20.18 -11.31
N PHE A 367 -7.07 -20.09 -11.80
CA PHE A 367 -6.60 -19.04 -12.69
C PHE A 367 -6.29 -19.64 -14.07
N CYS A 368 -6.85 -19.08 -15.14
CA CYS A 368 -6.68 -19.58 -16.50
C CYS A 368 -7.03 -18.51 -17.53
N ASP A 369 -6.21 -18.36 -18.58
CA ASP A 369 -6.67 -17.81 -19.87
C ASP A 369 -7.84 -18.69 -20.37
N VAL A 370 -9.09 -18.21 -20.26
CA VAL A 370 -10.27 -18.88 -20.82
C VAL A 370 -10.81 -18.17 -22.04
N ASN A 371 -10.57 -16.85 -22.16
CA ASN A 371 -11.08 -16.01 -23.25
C ASN A 371 -10.20 -16.06 -24.53
N GLY A 372 -8.89 -16.23 -24.38
CA GLY A 372 -7.89 -16.36 -25.44
C GLY A 372 -7.04 -15.12 -25.75
N ASP A 373 -6.85 -14.20 -24.80
CA ASP A 373 -6.13 -12.91 -24.98
C ASP A 373 -4.69 -12.87 -24.43
N ASP A 374 -4.15 -14.00 -23.96
CA ASP A 374 -2.86 -14.15 -23.25
C ASP A 374 -2.82 -13.54 -21.81
N LEU A 375 -3.94 -13.06 -21.26
CA LEU A 375 -4.10 -12.72 -19.81
C LEU A 375 -4.64 -13.94 -19.02
N THR A 376 -4.84 -13.81 -17.70
CA THR A 376 -5.19 -14.97 -16.84
C THR A 376 -6.44 -14.67 -16.02
N ASP A 377 -7.59 -15.11 -16.53
CA ASP A 377 -8.91 -14.93 -15.92
C ASP A 377 -9.06 -15.72 -14.60
N MET A 378 -9.92 -15.25 -13.70
CA MET A 378 -10.29 -15.97 -12.46
C MET A 378 -11.59 -16.74 -12.63
N VAL A 379 -11.57 -18.04 -12.31
CA VAL A 379 -12.76 -18.92 -12.27
C VAL A 379 -13.08 -19.30 -10.82
N LEU A 380 -14.29 -18.96 -10.40
CA LEU A 380 -14.80 -19.11 -9.04
C LEU A 380 -15.98 -20.10 -8.99
N ILE A 381 -16.00 -20.96 -7.97
CA ILE A 381 -17.14 -21.84 -7.66
C ILE A 381 -17.72 -21.42 -6.31
N LEU A 382 -18.94 -20.88 -6.31
CA LEU A 382 -19.59 -20.27 -5.14
C LEU A 382 -20.81 -21.07 -4.69
N SER A 383 -21.15 -21.02 -3.40
CA SER A 383 -22.19 -21.83 -2.76
C SER A 383 -23.00 -21.02 -1.75
N ASP A 384 -24.31 -21.27 -1.65
CA ASP A 384 -25.17 -20.84 -0.53
C ASP A 384 -25.37 -21.98 0.51
N GLY A 385 -25.08 -23.22 0.11
CA GLY A 385 -25.16 -24.43 0.93
C GLY A 385 -26.23 -25.43 0.48
N ASP A 386 -27.20 -25.02 -0.34
CA ASP A 386 -28.20 -25.89 -0.98
C ASP A 386 -27.94 -26.02 -2.51
N ASP A 387 -27.54 -24.92 -3.17
CA ASP A 387 -27.18 -24.82 -4.59
C ASP A 387 -25.71 -24.35 -4.79
N THR A 388 -25.26 -24.21 -6.04
CA THR A 388 -23.88 -23.83 -6.40
C THR A 388 -23.87 -23.11 -7.75
N VAL A 389 -23.06 -22.06 -7.90
CA VAL A 389 -22.87 -21.32 -9.15
C VAL A 389 -21.39 -21.25 -9.54
N ALA A 390 -21.12 -20.93 -10.80
CA ALA A 390 -19.77 -20.62 -11.27
C ALA A 390 -19.74 -19.19 -11.82
N VAL A 391 -18.77 -18.41 -11.37
CA VAL A 391 -18.51 -17.04 -11.83
C VAL A 391 -17.16 -17.04 -12.53
N VAL A 392 -17.05 -16.28 -13.61
CA VAL A 392 -15.76 -15.97 -14.25
C VAL A 392 -15.59 -14.46 -14.21
N CYS A 393 -14.41 -14.03 -13.80
CA CYS A 393 -13.96 -12.65 -13.80
C CYS A 393 -12.79 -12.57 -14.78
N ASP A 394 -13.04 -11.98 -15.95
CA ASP A 394 -12.05 -11.89 -17.03
C ASP A 394 -10.98 -10.86 -16.66
N ALA A 395 -9.71 -11.17 -16.90
CA ALA A 395 -8.60 -10.26 -16.64
C ALA A 395 -8.46 -9.27 -17.81
N HIS A 396 -8.13 -8.00 -17.53
CA HIS A 396 -7.87 -7.01 -18.58
C HIS A 396 -6.77 -6.02 -18.23
N GLU A 397 -5.99 -5.62 -19.25
CA GLU A 397 -4.94 -4.60 -19.12
C GLU A 397 -5.58 -3.21 -19.00
N TYR A 398 -5.47 -2.63 -17.81
CA TYR A 398 -5.80 -1.24 -17.51
C TYR A 398 -4.62 -0.32 -17.93
N TYR A 399 -4.64 0.94 -17.49
CA TYR A 399 -3.56 1.89 -17.74
C TYR A 399 -2.18 1.35 -17.29
N GLU A 400 -1.15 1.64 -18.11
CA GLU A 400 0.26 1.29 -17.90
C GLU A 400 0.63 -0.18 -17.57
N GLY A 401 -0.28 -1.12 -17.84
CA GLY A 401 -0.02 -2.55 -17.64
C GLY A 401 -0.43 -3.09 -16.27
N TYR A 402 -1.18 -2.30 -15.50
CA TYR A 402 -1.97 -2.80 -14.37
C TYR A 402 -3.04 -3.79 -14.88
N ILE A 403 -3.33 -4.85 -14.13
CA ILE A 403 -4.35 -5.85 -14.49
C ILE A 403 -5.54 -5.67 -13.54
N GLU A 404 -6.72 -5.44 -14.11
CA GLU A 404 -7.99 -5.39 -13.38
C GLU A 404 -8.82 -6.64 -13.73
N TYR A 405 -9.60 -7.18 -12.78
CA TYR A 405 -10.52 -8.29 -13.04
C TYR A 405 -11.97 -7.80 -13.16
N SER A 406 -12.69 -8.27 -14.18
CA SER A 406 -14.06 -7.85 -14.45
C SER A 406 -15.05 -8.33 -13.38
N GLN A 407 -16.11 -7.56 -13.15
CA GLN A 407 -17.33 -8.10 -12.56
C GLN A 407 -17.91 -9.15 -13.52
N GLY A 408 -18.33 -10.29 -13.00
CA GLY A 408 -18.62 -11.45 -13.82
C GLY A 408 -19.84 -11.28 -14.74
N SER A 409 -19.85 -12.00 -15.88
CA SER A 409 -21.02 -12.04 -16.76
C SER A 409 -22.13 -12.90 -16.17
N SER A 410 -23.29 -12.27 -15.90
CA SER A 410 -24.53 -12.97 -15.54
C SER A 410 -24.95 -13.98 -16.62
N ALA A 411 -24.61 -13.72 -17.90
CA ALA A 411 -24.93 -14.61 -19.01
C ALA A 411 -24.03 -15.86 -19.02
N VAL A 412 -22.73 -15.69 -18.80
CA VAL A 412 -21.77 -16.79 -18.58
C VAL A 412 -22.19 -17.66 -17.40
N THR A 413 -22.51 -17.05 -16.25
CA THR A 413 -22.95 -17.77 -15.03
C THR A 413 -24.17 -18.66 -15.28
N ILE A 414 -25.15 -18.18 -16.04
CA ILE A 414 -26.34 -18.96 -16.42
C ILE A 414 -25.98 -20.07 -17.43
N TRP A 415 -25.20 -19.76 -18.47
CA TRP A 415 -24.79 -20.72 -19.51
C TRP A 415 -23.94 -21.87 -18.94
N LEU A 416 -23.04 -21.59 -17.99
CA LEU A 416 -22.31 -22.60 -17.23
C LEU A 416 -23.25 -23.47 -16.39
N SER A 417 -24.20 -22.86 -15.67
CA SER A 417 -25.14 -23.56 -14.81
C SER A 417 -26.08 -24.52 -15.57
N ASP A 418 -26.54 -24.13 -16.77
CA ASP A 418 -27.41 -24.97 -17.61
C ASP A 418 -26.67 -26.17 -18.25
N ASN A 419 -25.36 -26.06 -18.48
CA ASN A 419 -24.58 -27.05 -19.25
C ASN A 419 -23.61 -27.91 -18.41
N VAL A 420 -22.96 -27.34 -17.40
CA VAL A 420 -21.89 -27.97 -16.61
C VAL A 420 -22.47 -28.71 -15.38
N LYS A 421 -22.85 -29.97 -15.59
CA LYS A 421 -23.57 -30.84 -14.64
C LYS A 421 -22.95 -31.06 -13.25
N LYS A 422 -21.71 -30.64 -13.04
CA LYS A 422 -21.03 -30.62 -11.73
C LYS A 422 -20.03 -29.47 -11.79
N LEU A 423 -20.42 -28.33 -11.25
CA LEU A 423 -19.56 -27.16 -11.15
C LEU A 423 -18.36 -27.49 -10.26
N THR A 424 -17.18 -27.39 -10.86
CA THR A 424 -15.83 -27.38 -10.28
C THR A 424 -14.93 -26.70 -11.29
N ALA A 425 -13.88 -26.02 -10.84
CA ALA A 425 -13.06 -25.15 -11.69
C ALA A 425 -12.54 -25.89 -12.94
N ASP A 426 -11.96 -27.09 -12.77
CA ASP A 426 -11.56 -28.00 -13.86
C ASP A 426 -12.65 -28.23 -14.92
N ASN A 427 -13.90 -28.44 -14.49
CA ASN A 427 -15.02 -28.75 -15.38
C ASN A 427 -15.56 -27.50 -16.08
N VAL A 428 -15.46 -26.33 -15.44
CA VAL A 428 -15.84 -25.03 -16.01
C VAL A 428 -14.81 -24.63 -17.06
N ILE A 429 -13.52 -24.69 -16.73
CA ILE A 429 -12.41 -24.40 -17.65
C ILE A 429 -12.40 -25.39 -18.83
N GLU A 430 -12.51 -26.71 -18.61
CA GLU A 430 -12.63 -27.68 -19.72
C GLU A 430 -13.87 -27.39 -20.58
N TYR A 431 -14.97 -26.90 -20.00
CA TYR A 431 -16.15 -26.56 -20.78
C TYR A 431 -15.95 -25.30 -21.64
N ILE A 432 -15.45 -24.19 -21.07
CA ILE A 432 -15.20 -22.93 -21.79
C ILE A 432 -14.20 -23.14 -22.93
N LEU A 433 -13.06 -23.79 -22.66
CA LEU A 433 -12.02 -24.06 -23.66
C LEU A 433 -12.47 -24.98 -24.80
N ASN A 434 -13.58 -25.72 -24.64
CA ASN A 434 -14.20 -26.50 -25.71
C ASN A 434 -15.31 -25.74 -26.48
N HIS A 435 -15.72 -24.54 -26.02
CA HIS A 435 -16.83 -23.75 -26.56
C HIS A 435 -16.52 -22.24 -26.64
N GLN A 436 -15.26 -21.83 -26.89
CA GLN A 436 -14.89 -20.40 -26.97
C GLN A 436 -15.70 -19.59 -28.00
N ASP A 437 -16.14 -20.20 -29.11
CA ASP A 437 -17.07 -19.56 -30.07
C ASP A 437 -18.42 -19.15 -29.43
N GLU A 438 -18.86 -19.84 -28.37
CA GLU A 438 -20.05 -19.48 -27.57
C GLU A 438 -19.70 -18.55 -26.40
N TYR A 439 -18.55 -18.74 -25.73
CA TYR A 439 -18.10 -17.87 -24.63
C TYR A 439 -17.92 -16.42 -25.09
N ASN A 440 -17.26 -16.22 -26.22
CA ASN A 440 -16.95 -14.90 -26.78
C ASN A 440 -18.17 -14.21 -27.44
N GLU A 441 -19.39 -14.75 -27.27
CA GLU A 441 -20.68 -14.12 -27.63
C GLU A 441 -21.55 -13.75 -26.39
N LEU A 442 -21.08 -13.94 -25.14
CA LEU A 442 -21.82 -13.76 -23.87
C LEU A 442 -21.36 -12.54 -23.01
#